data_AF-A0AAW0MDI2-F1
#
_entry.id   AF-A0AAW0MDI2-F1
#
_cell.length_a   1.000
_cell.length_b   1.000
_cell.length_c   1.000
_cell.angle_alpha   90.00
_cell.angle_beta   90.00
_cell.angle_gamma   90.00
#
_symmetry.space_group_name_H-M   'P 1'
#
loop_
_entity.id
_entity.type
_entity.pdbx_description
1 polymer ?
#
loop_
_entity_poly.entity_id
_entity_poly.type
_entity_poly.pdbx_seq_one_letter_code
_entity_poly.pdbx_strand_id
1 'polypeptide(L)'
;MKRILEALYNDDHNGDTWKENLYTTALKFRLLRQHGYRMSPEVFNNFKDERRNFKECLCEDAKVQKGLYRFSVKAKWYYSEYTPNLEEYLKNAWITISSPIILMHSYFIVANPITKEALECLEEYPKIIHWSSMILRLTNDHGTSTDELRRGDIPKSIQCCMNETGAFEKDAREYIKSLISTA
;
A
#
# COMPACT_ATOMS: atom_id res chain seq x y z
N MET A 1 -1.00 -3.28 -21.10
CA MET A 1 -1.03 -3.89 -19.76
C MET A 1 -0.71 -5.38 -19.78
N LYS A 2 -1.50 -6.24 -20.47
CA LYS A 2 -1.31 -7.70 -20.46
C LYS A 2 0.10 -8.16 -20.90
N ARG A 3 0.64 -7.61 -22.00
CA ARG A 3 2.01 -7.89 -22.48
C ARG A 3 3.12 -7.53 -21.48
N ILE A 4 2.91 -6.50 -20.67
CA ILE A 4 3.87 -6.08 -19.63
C ILE A 4 3.84 -7.07 -18.47
N LEU A 5 2.65 -7.51 -18.06
CA LEU A 5 2.47 -8.51 -17.00
C LEU A 5 3.00 -9.89 -17.42
N GLU A 6 2.79 -10.29 -18.67
CA GLU A 6 3.35 -11.52 -19.24
C GLU A 6 4.89 -11.48 -19.26
N ALA A 7 5.48 -10.34 -19.65
CA ALA A 7 6.93 -10.15 -19.57
C ALA A 7 7.42 -10.26 -18.12
N LEU A 8 6.77 -9.58 -17.18
CA LEU A 8 7.10 -9.62 -15.75
C LEU A 8 6.98 -11.03 -15.14
N TYR A 9 6.03 -11.83 -15.63
CA TYR A 9 5.81 -13.20 -15.16
C TYR A 9 6.86 -14.17 -15.73
N ASN A 10 7.21 -14.03 -17.01
CA ASN A 10 8.18 -14.89 -17.67
C ASN A 10 9.62 -14.61 -17.23
N ASP A 11 9.92 -13.37 -16.85
CA ASP A 11 11.21 -12.95 -16.28
C ASP A 11 11.53 -13.69 -14.96
N ASP A 12 10.50 -14.01 -14.16
CA ASP A 12 10.60 -14.76 -12.90
C ASP A 12 11.10 -16.21 -13.08
N HIS A 13 10.97 -16.78 -14.29
CA HIS A 13 11.33 -18.18 -14.58
C HIS A 13 12.71 -18.34 -15.23
N ASN A 14 13.39 -17.25 -15.58
CA ASN A 14 14.67 -17.30 -16.30
C ASN A 14 15.92 -17.22 -15.40
N GLY A 15 15.76 -17.15 -14.07
CA GLY A 15 16.85 -17.37 -13.09
C GLY A 15 17.97 -16.32 -13.05
N ASP A 16 18.16 -15.53 -14.10
CA ASP A 16 19.32 -14.66 -14.28
C ASP A 16 18.90 -13.27 -14.75
N THR A 17 18.30 -12.44 -13.88
CA THR A 17 18.33 -10.98 -14.09
C THR A 17 17.94 -10.18 -12.83
N TRP A 18 18.98 -9.81 -12.06
CA TRP A 18 19.08 -8.66 -11.15
C TRP A 18 18.23 -8.59 -9.86
N LYS A 19 18.92 -8.73 -8.72
CA LYS A 19 18.78 -7.99 -7.44
C LYS A 19 17.52 -7.11 -7.28
N GLU A 20 16.34 -7.70 -7.20
CA GLU A 20 15.18 -6.94 -6.74
C GLU A 20 15.32 -6.67 -5.24
N ASN A 21 15.15 -5.42 -4.83
CA ASN A 21 14.95 -5.13 -3.42
C ASN A 21 13.53 -5.57 -3.01
N LEU A 22 13.29 -5.66 -1.70
CA LEU A 22 12.00 -6.13 -1.15
C LEU A 22 10.81 -5.36 -1.75
N TYR A 23 10.99 -4.08 -2.05
CA TYR A 23 9.96 -3.22 -2.62
C TYR A 23 9.58 -3.63 -4.05
N THR A 24 10.54 -3.82 -4.94
CA THR A 24 10.28 -4.25 -6.33
C THR A 24 9.62 -5.63 -6.35
N THR A 25 10.10 -6.56 -5.52
CA THR A 25 9.49 -7.89 -5.41
C THR A 25 8.07 -7.83 -4.85
N ALA A 26 7.81 -6.99 -3.83
CA ALA A 26 6.46 -6.80 -3.29
C ALA A 26 5.50 -6.17 -4.31
N LEU A 27 5.98 -5.21 -5.10
CA LEU A 27 5.20 -4.56 -6.15
C LEU A 27 4.88 -5.53 -7.29
N LYS A 28 5.86 -6.30 -7.76
CA LYS A 28 5.64 -7.36 -8.76
C LYS A 28 4.67 -8.41 -8.26
N PHE A 29 4.86 -8.91 -7.03
CA PHE A 29 3.94 -9.86 -6.39
C PHE A 29 2.51 -9.33 -6.34
N ARG A 30 2.34 -8.07 -5.91
CA ARG A 30 1.03 -7.42 -5.88
C ARG A 30 0.41 -7.32 -7.28
N LEU A 31 1.14 -6.76 -8.25
CA LEU A 31 0.64 -6.53 -9.60
C LEU A 31 0.27 -7.83 -10.30
N LEU A 32 1.11 -8.86 -10.22
CA LEU A 32 0.88 -10.14 -10.87
C LEU A 32 -0.32 -10.87 -10.25
N ARG A 33 -0.45 -10.90 -8.92
CA ARG A 33 -1.64 -11.46 -8.26
C ARG A 33 -2.91 -10.67 -8.56
N GLN A 34 -2.84 -9.34 -8.61
CA GLN A 34 -3.97 -8.46 -8.93
C GLN A 34 -4.54 -8.73 -10.33
N HIS A 35 -3.72 -9.29 -11.22
CA HIS A 35 -4.09 -9.67 -12.59
C HIS A 35 -4.20 -11.19 -12.81
N GLY A 36 -4.31 -11.98 -11.74
CA GLY A 36 -4.64 -13.41 -11.81
C GLY A 36 -3.46 -14.36 -12.05
N TYR A 37 -2.22 -13.86 -12.03
CA TYR A 37 -1.04 -14.71 -12.12
C TYR A 37 -0.73 -15.36 -10.77
N ARG A 38 -0.42 -16.66 -10.78
CA ARG A 38 0.02 -17.38 -9.59
C ARG A 38 1.49 -17.08 -9.32
N MET A 39 1.75 -16.38 -8.21
CA MET A 39 3.10 -16.17 -7.69
C MET A 39 3.22 -16.73 -6.26
N SER A 40 4.30 -17.45 -6.00
CA SER A 40 4.58 -18.02 -4.67
C SER A 40 5.02 -16.92 -3.70
N PRO A 41 4.49 -16.88 -2.46
CA PRO A 41 5.02 -16.02 -1.40
C PRO A 41 6.47 -16.35 -1.01
N GLU A 42 7.01 -17.48 -1.45
CA GLU A 42 8.40 -17.89 -1.20
C GLU A 42 9.41 -16.97 -1.87
N VAL A 43 9.00 -16.17 -2.86
CA VAL A 43 9.83 -15.11 -3.45
C VAL A 43 10.37 -14.14 -2.38
N PHE A 44 9.67 -14.02 -1.24
CA PHE A 44 10.10 -13.19 -0.11
C PHE A 44 11.15 -13.84 0.80
N ASN A 45 11.45 -15.13 0.64
CA ASN A 45 12.41 -15.85 1.48
C ASN A 45 13.85 -15.35 1.29
N ASN A 46 14.16 -14.82 0.10
CA ASN A 46 15.47 -14.22 -0.17
C ASN A 46 15.78 -13.01 0.72
N PHE A 47 14.73 -12.35 1.22
CA PHE A 47 14.80 -11.22 2.14
C PHE A 47 14.71 -11.63 3.61
N LYS A 48 14.68 -12.92 3.92
CA LYS A 48 14.61 -13.42 5.30
C LYS A 48 15.94 -14.00 5.77
N ASP A 49 16.25 -13.83 7.05
CA ASP A 49 17.35 -14.47 7.75
C ASP A 49 17.02 -15.94 8.06
N GLU A 50 17.99 -16.64 8.65
CA GLU A 50 17.87 -18.05 9.03
C GLU A 50 16.77 -18.30 10.09
N ARG A 51 16.38 -17.25 10.83
CA ARG A 51 15.30 -17.27 11.82
C ARG A 51 13.93 -16.92 11.22
N ARG A 52 13.85 -16.78 9.88
CA ARG A 52 12.66 -16.37 9.10
C ARG A 52 12.19 -14.92 9.35
N ASN A 53 13.02 -14.08 9.96
CA ASN A 53 12.78 -12.64 10.06
C ASN A 53 13.33 -11.93 8.83
N PHE A 54 12.87 -10.71 8.51
CA PHE A 54 13.48 -9.97 7.39
C PHE A 54 14.92 -9.54 7.73
N LYS A 55 15.85 -9.64 6.76
CA LYS A 55 17.27 -9.29 6.91
C LYS A 55 17.42 -7.81 7.27
N GLU A 56 18.33 -7.53 8.20
CA GLU A 56 18.44 -6.28 8.97
C GLU A 56 18.73 -5.00 8.13
N CYS A 57 19.12 -5.10 6.85
CA CYS A 57 19.37 -3.94 5.99
C CYS A 57 18.11 -3.18 5.50
N LEU A 58 16.92 -3.58 5.94
CA LEU A 58 15.64 -2.90 5.70
C LEU A 58 14.92 -2.51 7.01
N CYS A 59 15.53 -2.79 8.17
CA CYS A 59 14.77 -3.03 9.41
C CYS A 59 14.91 -1.97 10.50
N GLU A 60 15.80 -0.98 10.38
CA GLU A 60 15.95 0.07 11.40
C GLU A 60 15.01 1.29 11.21
N ASP A 61 14.32 1.41 10.07
CA ASP A 61 13.39 2.53 9.87
C ASP A 61 12.03 2.23 10.50
N ALA A 62 11.73 2.90 11.61
CA ALA A 62 10.44 2.86 12.29
C ALA A 62 9.25 3.03 11.34
N LYS A 63 9.44 3.69 10.18
CA LYS A 63 8.40 3.87 9.16
C LYS A 63 8.12 2.61 8.36
N VAL A 64 9.14 1.82 8.03
CA VAL A 64 8.96 0.52 7.36
C VAL A 64 8.23 -0.42 8.31
N GLN A 65 8.63 -0.44 9.60
CA GLN A 65 7.94 -1.22 10.62
C GLN A 65 6.47 -0.78 10.78
N LYS A 66 6.21 0.54 10.81
CA LYS A 66 4.84 1.10 10.85
C LYS A 66 4.05 0.69 9.60
N GLY A 67 4.65 0.73 8.41
CA GLY A 67 4.02 0.27 7.17
C GLY A 67 3.64 -1.20 7.21
N LEU A 68 4.56 -2.06 7.66
CA LEU A 68 4.32 -3.50 7.83
C LEU A 68 3.22 -3.77 8.86
N TYR A 69 3.23 -3.07 9.99
CA TYR A 69 2.16 -3.17 10.99
C TYR A 69 0.79 -2.82 10.40
N ARG A 70 0.68 -1.72 9.65
CA ARG A 70 -0.57 -1.31 9.00
C ARG A 70 -1.04 -2.31 7.95
N PHE A 71 -0.10 -2.96 7.25
CA PHE A 71 -0.42 -4.06 6.33
C PHE A 71 -0.95 -5.29 7.09
N SER A 72 -0.35 -5.64 8.23
CA SER A 72 -0.83 -6.73 9.10
C SER A 72 -2.23 -6.45 9.66
N VAL A 73 -2.55 -5.20 10.01
CA VAL A 73 -3.92 -4.80 10.38
C VAL A 73 -4.90 -5.07 9.24
N LYS A 74 -4.53 -4.71 7.99
CA LYS A 74 -5.35 -5.02 6.81
C LYS A 74 -5.57 -6.53 6.65
N ALA A 75 -4.53 -7.32 6.84
CA ALA A 75 -4.63 -8.78 6.77
C ALA A 75 -5.53 -9.35 7.89
N LYS A 76 -5.44 -8.79 9.11
CA LYS A 76 -6.33 -9.18 10.21
C LYS A 76 -7.79 -8.95 9.86
N TRP A 77 -8.13 -7.77 9.33
CA TRP A 77 -9.50 -7.47 8.88
C TRP A 77 -10.01 -8.46 7.84
N TYR A 78 -9.15 -8.85 6.89
CA TYR A 78 -9.47 -9.86 5.89
C TYR A 78 -9.82 -11.22 6.50
N TYR A 79 -8.95 -11.76 7.37
CA TYR A 79 -9.16 -13.09 7.95
C TYR A 79 -10.29 -13.15 8.98
N SER A 80 -10.60 -12.05 9.65
CA SER A 80 -11.70 -11.98 10.62
C SER A 80 -13.02 -11.52 9.99
N GLU A 81 -13.08 -11.32 8.67
CA GLU A 81 -14.22 -10.73 7.95
C GLU A 81 -14.71 -9.42 8.60
N TYR A 82 -13.78 -8.66 9.19
CA TYR A 82 -14.10 -7.44 9.90
C TYR A 82 -14.18 -6.27 8.93
N THR A 83 -15.28 -5.53 9.01
CA THR A 83 -15.48 -4.29 8.25
C THR A 83 -15.28 -3.10 9.19
N PRO A 84 -14.17 -2.35 9.06
CA PRO A 84 -13.96 -1.13 9.84
C PRO A 84 -14.96 -0.03 9.43
N ASN A 85 -15.15 0.95 10.30
CA ASN A 85 -15.77 2.22 9.90
C ASN A 85 -14.82 3.04 9.01
N LEU A 86 -15.32 4.09 8.38
CA LEU A 86 -14.53 4.85 7.41
C LEU A 86 -13.30 5.49 8.05
N GLU A 87 -13.43 6.07 9.24
CA GLU A 87 -12.33 6.74 9.92
C GLU A 87 -11.20 5.76 10.29
N GLU A 88 -11.56 4.59 10.85
CA GLU A 88 -10.63 3.52 11.20
C GLU A 88 -9.91 2.99 9.95
N TYR A 89 -10.66 2.75 8.87
CA TYR A 89 -10.08 2.37 7.58
C TYR A 89 -9.05 3.39 7.13
N LEU A 90 -9.42 4.69 7.07
CA LEU A 90 -8.54 5.74 6.54
C LEU A 90 -7.27 5.92 7.39
N LYS A 91 -7.36 5.82 8.72
CA LYS A 91 -6.20 5.86 9.63
C LYS A 91 -5.16 4.78 9.30
N ASN A 92 -5.59 3.63 8.78
CA ASN A 92 -4.70 2.56 8.35
C ASN A 92 -4.28 2.71 6.87
N ALA A 93 -5.23 3.09 6.02
CA ALA A 93 -5.14 2.93 4.59
C ALA A 93 -4.16 3.90 3.91
N TRP A 94 -4.02 5.13 4.41
CA TRP A 94 -3.11 6.14 3.83
C TRP A 94 -1.64 5.71 3.87
N ILE A 95 -1.23 4.90 4.85
CA ILE A 95 0.14 4.37 4.92
C ILE A 95 0.32 3.23 3.91
N THR A 96 -0.69 2.37 3.77
CA THR A 96 -0.60 1.15 2.95
C THR A 96 -0.62 1.40 1.44
N ILE A 97 -0.92 2.62 0.98
CA ILE A 97 -0.89 2.99 -0.44
C ILE A 97 0.54 3.20 -0.98
N SER A 98 1.57 3.01 -0.14
CA SER A 98 3.01 3.15 -0.47
C SER A 98 3.50 4.57 -0.79
N SER A 99 2.59 5.53 -0.98
CA SER A 99 2.91 6.95 -1.21
C SER A 99 3.87 7.53 -0.17
N PRO A 100 3.72 7.30 1.16
CA PRO A 100 4.65 7.86 2.13
C PRO A 100 6.09 7.41 1.90
N ILE A 101 6.27 6.13 1.57
CA ILE A 101 7.60 5.57 1.28
C ILE A 101 8.18 6.19 0.02
N ILE A 102 7.39 6.33 -1.06
CA ILE A 102 7.85 6.91 -2.33
C ILE A 102 8.26 8.37 -2.13
N LEU A 103 7.44 9.17 -1.47
CA LEU A 103 7.70 10.59 -1.21
C LEU A 103 8.97 10.78 -0.36
N MET A 104 9.14 9.96 0.67
CA MET A 104 10.35 9.93 1.50
C MET A 104 11.61 9.66 0.66
N HIS A 105 11.60 8.62 -0.17
CA HIS A 105 12.76 8.28 -1.02
C HIS A 105 13.03 9.38 -2.05
N SER A 106 11.98 9.97 -2.63
CA SER A 106 12.13 11.08 -3.58
C SER A 106 12.80 12.30 -2.93
N TYR A 107 12.50 12.59 -1.67
CA TYR A 107 13.14 13.67 -0.92
C TYR A 107 14.65 13.45 -0.80
N PHE A 108 15.09 12.25 -0.39
CA PHE A 108 16.51 11.92 -0.27
C PHE A 108 17.28 11.94 -1.60
N ILE A 109 16.60 11.70 -2.72
CA ILE A 109 17.21 11.77 -4.05
C ILE A 109 17.41 13.22 -4.50
N VAL A 110 16.50 14.12 -4.15
CA VAL A 110 16.48 15.50 -4.67
C VAL A 110 17.09 16.51 -3.71
N ALA A 111 16.99 16.30 -2.39
CA ALA A 111 17.47 17.24 -1.39
C ALA A 111 19.00 17.22 -1.29
N ASN A 112 19.63 18.39 -1.49
CA ASN A 112 21.06 18.57 -1.25
C ASN A 112 21.34 20.05 -0.86
N PRO A 113 21.87 20.33 0.35
CA PRO A 113 22.17 19.38 1.42
C PRO A 113 20.90 18.92 2.16
N ILE A 114 20.96 17.74 2.77
CA ILE A 114 19.94 17.27 3.71
C ILE A 114 20.24 17.86 5.08
N THR A 115 19.29 18.56 5.68
CA THR A 115 19.46 19.17 7.01
C THR A 115 18.89 18.28 8.12
N LYS A 116 19.37 18.45 9.34
CA LYS A 116 18.91 17.67 10.50
C LYS A 116 17.43 17.96 10.82
N GLU A 117 17.02 19.21 10.69
CA GLU A 117 15.64 19.67 10.91
C GLU A 117 14.68 19.00 9.92
N ALA A 118 15.13 18.78 8.68
CA ALA A 118 14.34 18.08 7.69
C ALA A 118 14.19 16.58 8.03
N LEU A 119 15.22 15.94 8.58
CA LEU A 119 15.13 14.55 9.06
C LEU A 119 14.13 14.42 10.21
N GLU A 120 14.20 15.33 11.20
CA GLU A 120 13.27 15.38 12.34
C GLU A 120 11.82 15.59 11.85
N CYS A 121 11.60 16.47 10.87
CA CYS A 121 10.28 16.68 10.26
C CYS A 121 9.71 15.41 9.64
N LEU A 122 10.57 14.55 9.08
CA LEU A 122 10.15 13.34 8.41
C LEU A 122 9.74 12.22 9.38
N GLU A 123 10.21 12.22 10.62
CA GLU A 123 9.94 11.15 11.63
C GLU A 123 8.43 10.95 11.87
N GLU A 124 7.68 12.03 12.03
CA GLU A 124 6.23 11.99 12.33
C GLU A 124 5.32 12.02 11.09
N TYR A 125 5.88 11.83 9.90
CA TYR A 125 5.23 12.07 8.61
C TYR A 125 4.67 13.51 8.50
N PRO A 126 5.32 14.38 7.69
CA PRO A 126 4.82 15.72 7.42
C PRO A 126 3.37 15.68 6.92
N LYS A 127 2.58 16.70 7.29
CA LYS A 127 1.18 16.85 6.83
C LYS A 127 1.05 16.71 5.32
N ILE A 128 2.03 17.22 4.55
CA ILE A 128 2.06 17.10 3.10
C ILE A 128 2.12 15.63 2.65
N ILE A 129 2.92 14.77 3.30
CA ILE A 129 2.99 13.33 2.98
C ILE A 129 1.68 12.65 3.35
N HIS A 130 1.13 12.97 4.52
CA HIS A 130 -0.14 12.42 4.98
C HIS A 130 -1.28 12.73 4.00
N TRP A 131 -1.51 14.01 3.69
CA TRP A 131 -2.62 14.43 2.82
C TRP A 131 -2.45 13.99 1.37
N SER A 132 -1.22 14.05 0.83
CA SER A 132 -0.94 13.50 -0.52
C SER A 132 -1.28 12.01 -0.60
N SER A 133 -0.94 11.25 0.45
CA SER A 133 -1.23 9.81 0.50
C SER A 133 -2.71 9.53 0.73
N MET A 134 -3.41 10.38 1.48
CA MET A 134 -4.86 10.29 1.68
C MET A 134 -5.62 10.52 0.37
N ILE A 135 -5.28 11.57 -0.38
CA ILE A 135 -5.85 11.86 -1.70
C ILE A 135 -5.63 10.69 -2.65
N LEU A 136 -4.39 10.16 -2.70
CA LEU A 136 -4.06 9.01 -3.55
C LEU A 136 -4.88 7.77 -3.16
N ARG A 137 -5.02 7.49 -1.85
CA ARG A 137 -5.83 6.37 -1.35
C ARG A 137 -7.30 6.52 -1.75
N LEU A 138 -7.91 7.66 -1.46
CA LEU A 138 -9.32 7.90 -1.77
C LEU A 138 -9.59 7.83 -3.28
N THR A 139 -8.70 8.40 -4.09
CA THR A 139 -8.78 8.33 -5.56
C THR A 139 -8.65 6.89 -6.06
N ASN A 140 -7.71 6.12 -5.49
CA ASN A 140 -7.55 4.70 -5.81
C ASN A 140 -8.83 3.91 -5.45
N ASP A 141 -9.37 4.09 -4.23
CA ASP A 141 -10.61 3.43 -3.79
C ASP A 141 -11.79 3.76 -4.71
N HIS A 142 -11.92 5.03 -5.06
CA HIS A 142 -12.99 5.50 -5.92
C HIS A 142 -12.96 4.80 -7.28
N GLY A 143 -11.75 4.61 -7.83
CA GLY A 143 -11.55 3.95 -9.13
C GLY A 143 -11.57 2.42 -9.10
N THR A 144 -11.19 1.76 -8.00
CA THR A 144 -10.93 0.30 -7.99
C THR A 144 -11.85 -0.52 -7.10
N SER A 145 -12.57 0.10 -6.15
CA SER A 145 -13.31 -0.61 -5.10
C SER A 145 -14.30 -1.65 -5.62
N THR A 146 -15.06 -1.37 -6.69
CA THR A 146 -16.04 -2.32 -7.25
C THR A 146 -15.38 -3.60 -7.73
N ASP A 147 -14.28 -3.49 -8.46
CA ASP A 147 -13.58 -4.65 -9.02
C ASP A 147 -12.72 -5.37 -7.97
N GLU A 148 -12.21 -4.65 -6.98
CA GLU A 148 -11.56 -5.25 -5.80
C GLU A 148 -12.56 -6.07 -4.97
N LEU A 149 -13.77 -5.55 -4.74
CA LEU A 149 -14.83 -6.27 -4.01
C LEU A 149 -15.28 -7.53 -4.77
N ARG A 150 -15.45 -7.46 -6.10
CA ARG A 150 -15.76 -8.63 -6.94
C ARG A 150 -14.71 -9.74 -6.87
N ARG A 151 -13.45 -9.38 -6.62
CA ARG A 151 -12.33 -10.34 -6.42
C ARG A 151 -12.24 -10.87 -4.98
N GLY A 152 -13.13 -10.43 -4.09
CA GLY A 152 -13.15 -10.82 -2.69
C GLY A 152 -12.11 -10.11 -1.83
N ASP A 153 -11.63 -8.92 -2.21
CA ASP A 153 -10.81 -8.10 -1.30
C ASP A 153 -11.69 -7.45 -0.21
N ILE A 154 -11.06 -6.99 0.87
CA ILE A 154 -11.77 -6.33 1.98
C ILE A 154 -12.51 -5.08 1.51
N PRO A 155 -13.57 -4.67 2.25
CA PRO A 155 -14.18 -3.36 2.11
C PRO A 155 -13.15 -2.22 2.08
N LYS A 156 -13.41 -1.25 1.19
CA LYS A 156 -12.61 -0.04 0.99
C LYS A 156 -13.37 1.18 1.50
N SER A 157 -12.88 2.40 1.27
CA SER A 157 -13.52 3.62 1.77
C SER A 157 -15.02 3.71 1.43
N ILE A 158 -15.42 3.38 0.19
CA ILE A 158 -16.83 3.40 -0.23
C ILE A 158 -17.65 2.39 0.56
N GLN A 159 -17.21 1.14 0.66
CA GLN A 159 -17.94 0.10 1.40
C GLN A 159 -17.93 0.34 2.91
N CYS A 160 -16.85 0.88 3.48
CA CYS A 160 -16.80 1.25 4.90
C CYS A 160 -17.82 2.37 5.20
N CYS A 161 -17.93 3.37 4.32
CA CYS A 161 -18.92 4.44 4.42
C CYS A 161 -20.35 3.90 4.32
N MET A 162 -20.64 3.03 3.34
CA MET A 162 -21.95 2.39 3.20
C MET A 162 -22.30 1.56 4.43
N ASN A 163 -21.36 0.80 4.97
CA ASN A 163 -21.57 -0.06 6.14
C ASN A 163 -21.84 0.76 7.41
N GLU A 164 -21.13 1.88 7.58
CA GLU A 164 -21.28 2.76 8.75
C GLU A 164 -22.59 3.56 8.72
N THR A 165 -22.99 4.06 7.55
CA THR A 165 -24.10 5.02 7.41
C THR A 165 -25.40 4.41 6.88
N GLY A 166 -25.34 3.21 6.29
CA GLY A 166 -26.45 2.63 5.52
C GLY A 166 -26.71 3.31 4.17
N ALA A 167 -25.84 4.23 3.73
CA ALA A 167 -26.01 4.97 2.49
C ALA A 167 -25.91 4.06 1.25
N PHE A 168 -26.59 4.45 0.18
CA PHE A 168 -26.43 3.80 -1.12
C PHE A 168 -25.03 4.07 -1.70
N GLU A 169 -24.54 3.16 -2.55
CA GLU A 169 -23.20 3.26 -3.14
C GLU A 169 -22.97 4.59 -3.86
N LYS A 170 -23.99 5.13 -4.54
CA LYS A 170 -23.92 6.42 -5.24
C LYS A 170 -23.60 7.56 -4.26
N ASP A 171 -24.30 7.60 -3.12
CA ASP A 171 -24.15 8.66 -2.13
C ASP A 171 -22.81 8.54 -1.40
N ALA A 172 -22.40 7.30 -1.08
CA ALA A 172 -21.08 7.02 -0.52
C ALA A 172 -19.96 7.45 -1.48
N ARG A 173 -20.10 7.21 -2.78
CA ARG A 173 -19.13 7.66 -3.79
C ARG A 173 -19.02 9.17 -3.89
N GLU A 174 -20.15 9.88 -3.91
CA GLU A 174 -20.15 11.35 -3.91
C GLU A 174 -19.53 11.90 -2.62
N TYR A 175 -19.81 11.30 -1.47
CA TYR A 175 -19.16 11.66 -0.22
C TYR A 175 -17.63 11.47 -0.28
N ILE A 176 -17.15 10.29 -0.70
CA ILE A 176 -15.72 10.02 -0.88
C ILE A 176 -15.07 11.02 -1.87
N LYS A 177 -15.76 11.38 -2.95
CA LYS A 177 -15.30 12.38 -3.92
C LYS A 177 -15.22 13.79 -3.33
N SER A 178 -16.15 14.15 -2.43
CA SER A 178 -16.07 15.41 -1.68
C SER A 178 -14.83 15.45 -0.79
N LEU A 179 -14.51 14.36 -0.08
CA LEU A 179 -13.30 14.24 0.74
C LEU A 179 -12.01 14.43 -0.07
N ILE A 180 -11.95 13.91 -1.30
CA ILE A 180 -10.82 14.13 -2.21
C ILE A 180 -10.66 15.61 -2.55
N SER A 181 -11.77 16.32 -2.78
CA SER A 181 -11.77 17.73 -3.16
C SER A 181 -11.42 18.68 -2.01
N THR A 182 -11.54 18.21 -0.76
CA THR A 182 -11.31 19.02 0.45
C THR A 182 -10.01 18.69 1.19
N ALA A 183 -9.27 17.68 0.74
CA ALA A 183 -7.99 17.25 1.32
C ALA A 183 -6.80 18.05 0.77
#